data_AF-G8U116-F1
#
_entry.id   AF-G8U116-F1
#
_cell.length_a   1.000
_cell.length_b   1.000
_cell.length_c   1.000
_cell.angle_alpha   90.00
_cell.angle_beta   90.00
_cell.angle_gamma   90.00
#
_symmetry.space_group_name_H-M   'P 1'
#
loop_
_entity.id
_entity.type
_entity.pdbx_description
1 polymer ?
#
loop_
_entity_poly.entity_id
_entity_poly.type
_entity_poly.pdbx_seq_one_letter_code
_entity_poly.pdbx_strand_id
1 'polypeptide(L)' 'MKEENIKHAAEALDDWFRERYAKTGETDAIIDPTVWATVLGVHPAVVIAAVVWLTAKGRLQRIIRPEGRQAYRWPPAR' A
#
# COMPACT_ATOMS: atom_id res chain seq x y z
N MET A 1 3.24 16.53 9.99
CA MET A 1 2.85 15.69 8.84
C MET A 1 1.63 16.32 8.20
N LYS A 2 1.65 16.56 6.88
CA LYS A 2 0.51 17.14 6.16
C LYS A 2 -0.40 16.03 5.63
N GLU A 3 -1.72 16.20 5.73
CA GLU A 3 -2.72 15.25 5.23
C GLU A 3 -2.59 14.98 3.73
N GLU A 4 -2.20 16.00 2.96
CA GLU A 4 -1.96 15.90 1.51
C GLU A 4 -0.90 14.85 1.16
N ASN A 5 0.17 14.75 1.96
CA ASN A 5 1.23 13.76 1.72
C ASN A 5 0.72 12.33 1.94
N ILE A 6 -0.22 12.13 2.87
CA ILE A 6 -0.82 10.81 3.14
C ILE A 6 -1.73 10.41 1.99
N LYS A 7 -2.56 11.33 1.48
CA LYS A 7 -3.43 11.07 0.33
C LYS A 7 -2.62 10.75 -0.92
N HIS A 8 -1.62 11.55 -1.23
CA HIS A 8 -0.76 11.33 -2.39
C HIS A 8 0.01 9.99 -2.30
N ALA A 9 0.54 9.65 -1.13
CA ALA A 9 1.17 8.35 -0.91
C ALA A 9 0.17 7.18 -1.03
N ALA A 10 -1.09 7.37 -0.58
CA ALA A 10 -2.14 6.36 -0.71
C ALA A 10 -2.55 6.13 -2.17
N GLU A 11 -2.68 7.20 -2.95
CA GLU A 11 -2.97 7.13 -4.40
C GLU A 11 -1.85 6.41 -5.13
N ALA A 12 -0.59 6.77 -4.87
CA ALA A 12 0.57 6.12 -5.48
C ALA A 12 0.66 4.61 -5.14
N LEU A 13 0.34 4.23 -3.89
CA LEU A 13 0.28 2.83 -3.48
C LEU A 13 -0.84 2.07 -4.19
N ASP A 14 -2.04 2.66 -4.29
CA ASP A 14 -3.20 2.04 -4.94
C ASP A 14 -2.96 1.85 -6.45
N ASP A 15 -2.39 2.85 -7.13
CA ASP A 15 -2.00 2.75 -8.54
C ASP A 15 -0.96 1.66 -8.77
N TRP A 16 0.03 1.54 -7.89
CA TRP A 16 1.02 0.47 -7.98
C TRP A 16 0.42 -0.92 -7.80
N PHE A 17 -0.52 -1.10 -6.87
CA PHE A 17 -1.24 -2.38 -6.72
C PHE A 17 -2.01 -2.72 -7.99
N ARG A 18 -2.71 -1.74 -8.58
CA ARG A 18 -3.45 -1.90 -9.82
C ARG A 18 -2.54 -2.28 -10.98
N GLU A 19 -1.40 -1.62 -11.13
CA GLU A 19 -0.41 -1.97 -12.15
C GLU A 19 0.19 -3.36 -11.95
N ARG A 20 0.55 -3.70 -10.71
CA ARG A 20 1.06 -5.03 -10.37
C ARG A 20 0.05 -6.10 -10.75
N TYR A 21 -1.21 -5.94 -10.33
CA TYR A 21 -2.28 -6.87 -10.66
C TYR A 21 -2.48 -7.00 -12.18
N ALA A 22 -2.48 -5.90 -12.92
CA ALA A 22 -2.59 -5.94 -14.38
C ALA A 22 -1.42 -6.68 -15.06
N LYS A 23 -0.21 -6.62 -14.48
CA LYS A 23 1.00 -7.27 -15.02
C LYS A 23 1.14 -8.74 -14.60
N THR A 24 0.76 -9.10 -13.38
CA THR A 24 1.06 -10.43 -12.80
C THR A 24 -0.17 -11.24 -12.40
N GLY A 25 -1.34 -10.61 -12.31
CA GLY A 25 -2.55 -11.21 -11.72
C GLY A 25 -2.50 -11.35 -10.19
N GLU A 26 -1.41 -10.91 -9.53
CA GLU A 26 -1.27 -11.01 -8.07
C GLU A 26 -1.96 -9.84 -7.36
N THR A 27 -2.74 -10.17 -6.33
CA THR A 27 -3.43 -9.20 -5.48
C THR A 27 -2.70 -8.94 -4.15
N ASP A 28 -1.78 -9.81 -3.77
CA ASP A 28 -1.09 -9.77 -2.48
C ASP A 28 0.32 -9.22 -2.63
N ALA A 29 0.68 -8.20 -1.86
CA ALA A 29 2.04 -7.66 -1.86
C ALA A 29 2.51 -7.19 -0.47
N ILE A 30 3.82 -7.21 -0.28
CA ILE A 30 4.48 -6.66 0.91
C ILE A 30 4.79 -5.19 0.64
N ILE A 31 4.41 -4.31 1.56
CA ILE A 31 4.75 -2.88 1.51
C ILE A 31 5.83 -2.65 2.56
N ASP A 32 7.03 -2.32 2.11
CA ASP A 32 8.11 -1.83 2.97
C ASP A 32 8.04 -0.30 3.08
N PRO A 33 7.72 0.27 4.26
CA PRO A 33 7.59 1.71 4.42
C PRO A 33 8.86 2.49 4.10
N THR A 34 10.04 1.90 4.27
CA THR A 34 11.34 2.55 4.03
C THR A 34 11.62 2.66 2.53
N VAL A 35 11.36 1.59 1.79
CA VAL A 35 11.50 1.58 0.33
C VAL A 35 10.54 2.59 -0.29
N TRP A 36 9.27 2.55 0.09
CA TRP A 36 8.26 3.48 -0.41
C TRP A 36 8.49 4.92 0.00
N ALA A 37 8.98 5.16 1.21
CA ALA A 37 9.40 6.49 1.64
C ALA A 37 10.48 7.08 0.73
N THR A 38 11.45 6.24 0.34
CA THR A 38 12.54 6.63 -0.55
C THR A 38 12.02 6.94 -1.95
N VAL A 39 11.14 6.08 -2.51
CA VAL A 39 10.54 6.28 -3.84
C VAL A 39 9.68 7.55 -3.90
N LEU A 40 8.91 7.82 -2.86
CA LEU A 40 7.97 8.94 -2.83
C LEU A 40 8.59 10.24 -2.29
N GLY A 41 9.83 10.21 -1.78
CA GLY A 41 10.48 11.37 -1.15
C GLY A 41 9.77 11.84 0.12
N VAL A 42 9.20 10.91 0.90
CA VAL A 42 8.45 11.22 2.13
C VAL A 42 9.02 10.46 3.34
N HIS A 43 8.59 10.82 4.55
CA HIS A 43 8.95 10.08 5.75
C HIS A 43 8.23 8.72 5.81
N PRO A 44 8.83 7.61 6.29
CA PRO A 44 8.19 6.29 6.40
C PRO A 44 6.84 6.28 7.15
N ALA A 45 6.69 7.16 8.14
CA ALA A 45 5.43 7.35 8.84
C ALA A 45 4.26 7.78 7.92
N VAL A 46 4.54 8.52 6.84
CA VAL A 46 3.53 8.90 5.83
C VAL A 46 3.05 7.66 5.07
N VAL A 47 3.97 6.77 4.69
CA VAL A 47 3.62 5.51 4.01
C VAL A 47 2.78 4.62 4.94
N ILE A 48 3.18 4.49 6.21
CA ILE A 48 2.39 3.73 7.21
C ILE A 48 0.99 4.33 7.33
N ALA A 49 0.87 5.65 7.45
CA ALA A 49 -0.41 6.33 7.53
C ALA A 49 -1.26 6.13 6.27
N ALA A 50 -0.65 6.15 5.09
CA ALA A 50 -1.32 5.89 3.81
C ALA A 50 -1.87 4.47 3.73
N VAL A 51 -1.09 3.48 4.16
CA VAL A 51 -1.53 2.07 4.21
C VAL A 51 -2.68 1.88 5.20
N VAL A 52 -2.59 2.51 6.39
CA VAL A 52 -3.69 2.50 7.38
C VAL A 52 -4.94 3.15 6.79
N TRP A 53 -4.80 4.27 6.09
CA TRP A 53 -5.91 4.97 5.45
C TRP A 53 -6.57 4.13 4.35
N LEU A 54 -5.80 3.47 3.48
CA LEU A 54 -6.32 2.54 2.47
C LEU A 54 -7.03 1.35 3.11
N THR A 55 -6.50 0.82 4.21
CA THR A 55 -7.11 -0.29 4.96
C THR A 55 -8.45 0.13 5.58
N ALA A 56 -8.49 1.31 6.21
CA ALA A 56 -9.72 1.86 6.80
C ALA A 56 -10.81 2.12 5.76
N LYS A 57 -10.43 2.42 4.51
CA LYS A 57 -11.35 2.56 3.38
C LYS A 57 -11.73 1.24 2.70
N GLY A 58 -11.22 0.10 3.18
CA GLY A 58 -11.45 -1.21 2.56
C GLY A 58 -10.76 -1.39 1.20
N ARG A 59 -9.83 -0.50 0.84
CA ARG A 59 -9.02 -0.59 -0.39
C ARG A 59 -7.84 -1.55 -0.24
N LEU A 60 -7.44 -1.86 0.98
CA LEU A 60 -6.47 -2.91 1.30
C LEU A 60 -6.98 -3.77 2.45
N GLN A 61 -6.65 -5.05 2.43
CA GLN A 61 -6.88 -5.96 3.54
C GLN A 61 -5.54 -6.43 4.09
N ARG A 62 -5.32 -6.25 5.40
CA ARG A 62 -4.13 -6.78 6.06
C ARG A 62 -4.22 -8.29 6.14
N ILE A 63 -3.20 -8.98 5.63
CA ILE A 63 -3.05 -10.43 5.73
C ILE A 63 -1.68 -10.78 6.31
N ILE A 64 -1.56 -11.99 6.87
CA ILE A 64 -0.28 -12.56 7.28
C ILE A 64 0.02 -13.69 6.32
N ARG A 65 1.18 -13.64 5.67
CA ARG A 65 1.63 -14.73 4.80
C ARG A 65 2.21 -15.90 5.61
N PRO A 66 2.29 -17.12 5.07
CA PRO A 66 2.78 -18.31 5.78
C PRO A 66 4.18 -18.15 6.38
N GLU A 67 5.03 -17.31 5.78
CA GLU A 67 6.36 -16.96 6.29
C GLU A 67 6.35 -16.01 7.50
N GLY A 68 5.17 -15.68 8.06
CA GLY A 68 5.01 -14.78 9.21
C GLY A 68 5.15 -13.29 8.87
N ARG A 69 5.29 -12.94 7.58
CA ARG A 69 5.41 -11.55 7.13
C ARG A 69 4.04 -10.92 6.90
N GLN A 70 3.91 -9.66 7.33
CA GLN A 70 2.72 -8.86 7.04
C GLN A 70 2.70 -8.47 5.56
N ALA A 71 1.57 -8.74 4.91
CA ALA A 71 1.29 -8.33 3.54
C ALA A 71 -0.09 -7.67 3.45
N TYR A 72 -0.37 -7.09 2.30
CA TYR A 72 -1.62 -6.42 2.01
C TYR A 72 -2.22 -6.99 0.74
N ARG A 73 -3.49 -7.34 0.83
CA ARG A 73 -4.31 -7.80 -0.28
C ARG A 73 -5.09 -6.63 -0.85
N TRP A 74 -4.90 -6.38 -2.13
CA TRP A 74 -5.71 -5.44 -2.90
C TRP A 74 -6.93 -6.17 -3.46
N PRO A 75 -8.16 -5.72 -3.14
CA PRO A 75 -9.35 -6.30 -3.73
C PRO A 75 -9.40 -5.90 -5.20
N PRO A 76 -9.48 -6.85 -6.15
CA PRO A 76 -9.70 -6.50 -7.54
C PRO A 76 -11.04 -5.73 -7.60
N ALA A 77 -11.01 -4.54 -8.21
CA ALA A 77 -12.21 -3.73 -8.36
C ALA A 77 -13.30 -4.60 -9.02
N ARG A 78 -14.46 -4.71 -8.35
CA ARG A 78 -15.65 -5.40 -8.87
C ARG A 78 -16.17 -4.72 -10.13
#